data_AF-A0A382EDU5-F1
#
_entry.id   AF-A0A382EDU5-F1
#
_cell.length_a   1.000
_cell.length_b   1.000
_cell.length_c   1.000
_cell.angle_alpha   90.00
_cell.angle_beta   90.00
_cell.angle_gamma   90.00
#
_symmetry.space_group_name_H-M   'P 1'
#
loop_
_entity.id
_entity.type
_entity.pdbx_description
1 polymer ?
#
loop_
_entity_poly.entity_id
_entity_poly.type
_entity_poly.pdbx_seq_one_letter_code
_entity_poly.pdbx_strand_id
1 'polypeptide(L)'
;GFQILCEAGLLPGTLRINSTEKFICKPMDIITWPVHHQRKIPIAHAEGNYYHPNPAKLVEEQKVAYSYYLRENNPNGSTMGICGIRNNNVLGMMPHPERAFESYHCSQDGFKILEDFYA
;
A
#
# COMPACT_ATOMS: atom_id res chain seq x y z
N GLY A 1 2.58 11.23 0.23
CA GLY A 1 3.67 10.86 -0.70
C GLY A 1 3.12 10.14 -1.92
N PHE A 2 2.56 8.94 -1.74
CA PHE A 2 2.05 8.12 -2.83
C PHE A 2 1.08 8.85 -3.78
N GLN A 3 0.12 9.60 -3.24
CA GLN A 3 -0.80 10.42 -4.02
C GLN A 3 -0.08 11.36 -4.99
N ILE A 4 0.91 12.11 -4.49
CA ILE A 4 1.72 13.03 -5.31
C ILE A 4 2.48 12.26 -6.40
N LEU A 5 3.04 11.09 -6.10
CA LEU A 5 3.77 10.28 -7.08
C LEU A 5 2.87 9.77 -8.21
N CYS A 6 1.61 9.45 -7.91
CA CYS A 6 0.60 9.10 -8.90
C CYS A 6 0.23 10.31 -9.77
N GLU A 7 -0.10 11.46 -9.16
CA GLU A 7 -0.48 12.68 -9.89
C GLU A 7 0.67 13.26 -10.72
N ALA A 8 1.91 13.06 -10.28
CA ALA A 8 3.12 13.42 -11.03
C ALA A 8 3.45 12.44 -12.18
N GLY A 9 2.70 11.34 -12.33
CA GLY A 9 2.93 10.33 -13.35
C GLY A 9 4.15 9.42 -13.13
N LEU A 10 4.77 9.47 -11.95
CA LEU A 10 5.89 8.59 -11.59
C LEU A 10 5.43 7.17 -11.24
N LEU A 11 4.23 7.06 -10.66
CA LEU A 11 3.56 5.79 -10.39
C LEU A 11 2.23 5.72 -11.14
N PRO A 12 1.84 4.56 -11.68
CA PRO A 12 0.57 4.42 -12.39
C PRO A 12 -0.61 4.44 -11.43
N GLY A 13 -1.76 4.89 -11.92
CA GLY A 13 -3.02 4.92 -11.19
C GLY A 13 -3.22 6.23 -10.43
N THR A 14 -4.25 6.27 -9.59
CA THR A 14 -4.60 7.42 -8.77
C THR A 14 -5.19 6.95 -7.43
N LEU A 15 -5.27 7.86 -6.46
CA LEU A 15 -5.89 7.61 -5.17
C LEU A 15 -7.11 8.50 -5.00
N ARG A 16 -8.22 7.88 -4.59
CA ARG A 16 -9.51 8.53 -4.40
C ARG A 16 -9.89 8.55 -2.93
N ILE A 17 -10.98 9.24 -2.61
CA ILE A 17 -11.65 9.14 -1.31
C ILE A 17 -11.95 7.66 -1.00
N ASN A 18 -11.71 7.26 0.24
CA ASN A 18 -12.04 5.93 0.74
C ASN A 18 -13.51 5.61 0.42
N SER A 19 -13.83 4.37 0.04
CA SER A 19 -15.22 3.95 -0.23
C SER A 19 -16.16 4.07 0.98
N THR A 20 -15.60 4.22 2.18
CA THR A 20 -16.33 4.45 3.43
C THR A 20 -16.58 5.94 3.72
N GLU A 21 -16.01 6.84 2.92
CA GLU A 21 -16.06 8.31 3.07
C GLU A 21 -15.56 8.83 4.43
N LYS A 22 -14.77 8.00 5.14
CA LYS A 22 -14.23 8.31 6.47
C LYS A 22 -12.72 8.29 6.46
N PHE A 23 -12.11 9.08 7.34
CA PHE A 23 -10.71 8.92 7.71
C PHE A 23 -10.54 7.62 8.50
N ILE A 24 -9.51 6.84 8.15
CA ILE A 24 -9.23 5.54 8.77
C ILE A 24 -7.83 5.60 9.37
N CYS A 25 -7.73 5.28 10.67
CA CYS A 25 -6.48 5.20 11.41
C CYS A 25 -6.45 3.92 12.23
N LYS A 26 -5.79 2.88 11.74
CA LYS A 26 -5.67 1.58 12.43
C LYS A 26 -4.50 0.75 11.91
N PRO A 27 -3.99 -0.22 12.70
CA PRO A 27 -3.09 -1.25 12.20
C PRO A 27 -3.78 -2.10 11.12
N MET A 28 -3.04 -2.46 10.06
CA MET A 28 -3.51 -3.34 9.00
C MET A 28 -2.49 -4.42 8.68
N ASP A 29 -2.99 -5.61 8.37
CA ASP A 29 -2.17 -6.69 7.81
C ASP A 29 -2.12 -6.53 6.29
N ILE A 30 -0.90 -6.44 5.76
CA ILE A 30 -0.58 -6.38 4.34
C ILE A 30 0.29 -7.56 3.94
N ILE A 31 0.37 -7.84 2.66
CA ILE A 31 1.23 -8.87 2.07
C ILE A 31 2.12 -8.27 1.00
N THR A 32 3.36 -8.76 0.92
CA THR A 32 4.23 -8.53 -0.24
C THR A 32 3.68 -9.28 -1.45
N TRP A 33 3.81 -8.71 -2.65
CA TRP A 33 3.42 -9.38 -3.88
C TRP A 33 4.66 -9.70 -4.74
N PRO A 34 4.79 -10.90 -5.33
CA PRO A 34 3.89 -12.07 -5.23
C PRO A 34 4.25 -13.05 -4.11
N VAL A 35 5.24 -12.77 -3.26
CA VAL A 35 5.79 -13.73 -2.27
C VAL A 35 4.87 -13.91 -1.04
N HIS A 36 3.87 -13.05 -0.88
CA HIS A 36 2.81 -13.13 0.14
C HIS A 36 3.29 -13.12 1.60
N HIS A 37 4.43 -12.47 1.89
CA HIS A 37 4.88 -12.30 3.26
C HIS A 37 3.98 -11.30 3.99
N GLN A 38 3.34 -11.74 5.08
CA GLN A 38 2.51 -10.87 5.90
C GLN A 38 3.35 -9.87 6.71
N ARG A 39 2.87 -8.64 6.80
CA ARG A 39 3.43 -7.53 7.58
C ARG A 39 2.29 -6.76 8.25
N LYS A 40 2.49 -6.30 9.48
CA LYS A 40 1.54 -5.42 10.16
C LYS A 40 2.01 -3.97 10.06
N ILE A 41 1.33 -3.15 9.26
CA ILE A 41 1.72 -1.74 9.04
C ILE A 41 0.49 -0.84 9.27
N PRO A 42 0.58 0.25 10.05
CA PRO A 42 -0.57 1.13 10.29
C PRO A 42 -0.92 1.95 9.06
N ILE A 43 -2.20 2.30 8.93
CA ILE A 43 -2.71 3.25 7.92
C ILE A 43 -3.28 4.49 8.62
N ALA A 44 -3.25 5.64 7.95
CA ALA A 44 -3.83 6.89 8.43
C ALA A 44 -4.25 7.80 7.24
N HIS A 45 -5.43 7.59 6.66
CA HIS A 45 -5.85 8.35 5.46
C HIS A 45 -7.37 8.44 5.27
N ALA A 46 -7.81 9.51 4.61
CA ALA A 46 -9.17 9.67 4.04
C ALA A 46 -9.21 9.37 2.53
N GLU A 47 -8.07 9.45 1.85
CA GLU A 47 -7.94 9.33 0.40
C GLU A 47 -6.91 8.25 0.04
N GLY A 48 -7.16 7.02 0.49
CA GLY A 48 -6.26 5.88 0.26
C GLY A 48 -6.77 4.87 -0.77
N ASN A 49 -7.91 5.13 -1.42
CA ASN A 49 -8.55 4.21 -2.36
C ASN A 49 -7.81 4.19 -3.70
N TYR A 50 -6.81 3.32 -3.83
CA TYR A 50 -6.06 3.16 -5.06
C TYR A 50 -6.94 2.61 -6.18
N TYR A 51 -6.84 3.22 -7.36
CA TYR A 51 -7.56 2.81 -8.55
C TYR A 51 -6.66 2.78 -9.77
N HIS A 52 -6.81 1.72 -10.55
CA HIS A 52 -6.27 1.60 -11.89
C HIS A 52 -7.31 0.92 -12.80
N PRO A 53 -7.57 1.42 -14.02
CA PRO A 53 -8.61 0.88 -14.90
C PRO A 53 -8.29 -0.54 -15.41
N ASN A 54 -7.01 -0.91 -15.46
CA ASN A 54 -6.56 -2.25 -15.81
C ASN A 54 -5.57 -2.77 -14.75
N PRO A 55 -6.05 -3.28 -13.60
CA PRO A 55 -5.17 -3.75 -12.53
C PRO A 55 -4.45 -5.07 -12.89
N ALA A 56 -5.01 -5.87 -13.81
CA ALA A 56 -4.36 -7.09 -14.30
C ALA A 56 -3.01 -6.77 -14.97
N LYS A 57 -2.96 -5.70 -15.76
CA LYS A 57 -1.69 -5.22 -16.36
C LYS A 57 -0.64 -4.89 -15.30
N LEU A 58 -1.01 -4.32 -14.15
CA LEU A 58 -0.06 -4.04 -13.07
C LEU A 58 0.51 -5.31 -12.45
N VAL A 59 -0.28 -6.39 -12.38
CA VAL A 59 0.17 -7.69 -11.89
C VAL A 59 1.10 -8.34 -12.90
N GLU A 60 0.73 -8.36 -14.18
CA GLU A 60 1.54 -8.88 -15.28
C GLU A 60 2.90 -8.17 -15.37
N GLU A 61 2.92 -6.84 -15.21
CA GLU A 61 4.14 -6.03 -15.20
C GLU A 61 4.88 -6.04 -13.84
N GLN A 62 4.43 -6.84 -12.87
CA GLN A 62 5.02 -6.95 -11.52
C GLN A 62 5.17 -5.60 -10.78
N LYS A 63 4.22 -4.69 -11.01
CA LYS A 63 4.18 -3.35 -10.40
C LYS A 63 3.45 -3.30 -9.06
N VAL A 64 2.67 -4.32 -8.74
CA VAL A 64 2.07 -4.45 -7.40
C VAL A 64 3.16 -4.85 -6.42
N ALA A 65 3.39 -4.01 -5.41
CA ALA A 65 4.36 -4.28 -4.35
C ALA A 65 3.65 -4.84 -3.11
N TYR A 66 2.50 -4.26 -2.75
CA TYR A 66 1.76 -4.62 -1.55
C TYR A 66 0.24 -4.59 -1.77
N SER A 67 -0.46 -5.54 -1.14
CA SER A 67 -1.91 -5.52 -1.00
C SER A 67 -2.33 -5.77 0.45
N TYR A 68 -3.52 -5.34 0.83
CA TYR A 68 -4.14 -5.79 2.08
C TYR A 68 -4.31 -7.31 2.04
N TYR A 69 -4.05 -7.99 3.17
CA TYR A 69 -3.96 -9.46 3.22
C TYR A 69 -5.22 -10.16 2.71
N LEU A 70 -6.38 -9.70 3.17
CA LEU A 70 -7.69 -10.24 2.79
C LEU A 70 -8.49 -9.15 2.08
N ARG A 71 -9.16 -9.51 0.98
CA ARG A 71 -9.91 -8.54 0.15
C ARG A 71 -11.10 -7.98 0.91
N GLU A 72 -11.73 -8.78 1.75
CA GLU A 72 -12.77 -8.38 2.70
C GLU A 72 -12.28 -7.39 3.76
N ASN A 73 -10.97 -7.36 4.03
CA ASN A 73 -10.34 -6.42 4.95
C ASN A 73 -9.79 -5.17 4.25
N ASN A 74 -10.09 -4.97 2.96
CA ASN A 74 -9.74 -3.75 2.24
C ASN A 74 -10.43 -2.53 2.87
N PRO A 75 -9.69 -1.64 3.57
CA PRO A 75 -10.28 -0.62 4.41
C PRO A 75 -10.84 0.55 3.60
N ASN A 76 -10.36 0.77 2.38
CA ASN A 76 -10.61 1.96 1.59
C ASN A 76 -11.24 1.68 0.22
N GLY A 77 -11.46 0.42 -0.14
CA GLY A 77 -12.07 0.05 -1.41
C GLY A 77 -11.11 0.02 -2.60
N SER A 78 -9.79 0.01 -2.35
CA SER A 78 -8.77 -0.04 -3.39
C SER A 78 -8.97 -1.22 -4.36
N THR A 79 -8.70 -1.01 -5.65
CA THR A 79 -8.78 -2.08 -6.65
C THR A 79 -7.85 -3.24 -6.29
N MET A 80 -8.38 -4.47 -6.27
CA MET A 80 -7.68 -5.69 -5.81
C MET A 80 -7.07 -5.62 -4.39
N GLY A 81 -7.48 -4.65 -3.56
CA GLY A 81 -6.86 -4.43 -2.26
C GLY A 81 -5.42 -3.91 -2.34
N ILE A 82 -5.00 -3.39 -3.50
CA ILE A 82 -3.66 -2.82 -3.69
C ILE A 82 -3.47 -1.65 -2.73
N CYS A 83 -2.35 -1.66 -2.01
CA CYS A 83 -1.99 -0.59 -1.09
C CYS A 83 -0.56 -0.06 -1.30
N GLY A 84 0.19 -0.67 -2.22
CA GLY A 84 1.47 -0.16 -2.68
C GLY A 84 1.83 -0.62 -4.09
N ILE A 85 2.41 0.31 -4.86
CA ILE A 85 2.82 0.14 -6.25
C ILE A 85 4.28 0.58 -6.40
N ARG A 86 5.01 -0.11 -7.27
CA ARG A 86 6.36 0.24 -7.69
C ARG A 86 6.46 0.48 -9.19
N ASN A 87 7.38 1.35 -9.58
CA ASN A 87 7.77 1.58 -10.98
C ASN A 87 9.26 1.96 -11.00
N ASN A 88 10.11 1.10 -11.56
CA ASN A 88 11.57 1.24 -11.49
C ASN A 88 12.07 1.40 -10.04
N ASN A 89 12.77 2.49 -9.74
CA ASN A 89 13.31 2.82 -8.42
C ASN A 89 12.34 3.63 -7.54
N VAL A 90 11.07 3.74 -7.93
CA VAL A 90 10.04 4.47 -7.18
C VAL A 90 9.06 3.48 -6.56
N LEU A 91 8.87 3.58 -5.25
CA LEU A 91 7.86 2.84 -4.49
C LEU A 91 6.92 3.84 -3.80
N GLY A 92 5.63 3.62 -3.95
CA GLY A 92 4.60 4.38 -3.24
C GLY A 92 3.62 3.44 -2.56
N MET A 93 3.24 3.76 -1.33
CA MET A 93 2.28 2.99 -0.55
C MET A 93 1.46 3.86 0.40
N MET A 94 0.28 3.38 0.77
CA MET A 94 -0.61 4.03 1.74
C MET A 94 -0.39 3.63 3.21
N PRO A 95 -0.02 2.38 3.54
CA PRO A 95 0.44 2.09 4.88
C PRO A 95 1.71 2.87 5.21
N HIS A 96 1.90 3.18 6.48
CA HIS A 96 2.95 4.02 7.03
C HIS A 96 4.03 3.15 7.70
N PRO A 97 4.98 2.57 6.93
CA PRO A 97 6.03 1.72 7.50
C PRO A 97 6.88 2.47 8.53
N GLU A 98 7.07 3.78 8.36
CA GLU A 98 7.82 4.64 9.29
C GLU A 98 7.22 4.68 10.70
N ARG A 99 5.93 4.34 10.83
CA ARG A 99 5.21 4.24 12.12
C ARG A 99 5.17 2.82 12.69
N ALA A 100 6.06 1.96 12.21
CA ALA A 100 6.18 0.55 12.57
C ALA A 100 7.65 0.13 12.74
N PHE A 101 8.47 0.95 13.40
CA PHE A 101 9.90 0.69 13.64
C PHE A 101 10.24 0.40 15.10
N GLU A 102 9.52 1.00 16.04
CA GLU A 102 9.88 0.96 17.46
C GLU A 102 9.04 -0.05 18.22
N SER A 103 9.56 -0.60 19.31
CA SER A 103 8.88 -1.62 20.10
C SER A 103 7.56 -1.16 20.72
N TYR A 104 7.35 0.15 20.87
CA TYR A 104 6.11 0.74 21.37
C TYR A 104 5.07 1.05 20.25
N HIS A 105 5.42 0.87 18.98
CA HIS A 105 4.47 0.94 17.86
C HIS A 105 3.65 -0.35 17.75
N CYS A 106 2.69 -0.41 16.81
CA CYS A 106 1.86 -1.61 16.62
C CYS A 106 2.63 -2.82 16.05
N SER A 107 3.85 -2.60 15.54
CA SER A 107 4.81 -3.62 15.09
C SER A 107 6.18 -2.98 14.85
N GLN A 108 7.18 -3.82 14.56
CA GLN A 108 8.49 -3.42 14.03
C GLN A 108 8.68 -3.86 12.56
N ASP A 109 7.58 -4.18 11.86
CA ASP A 109 7.65 -4.70 10.48
C ASP A 109 8.06 -3.63 9.45
N GLY A 110 8.13 -2.35 9.84
CA GLY A 110 8.63 -1.26 9.01
C GLY A 110 10.07 -1.48 8.53
N PHE A 111 10.92 -2.11 9.34
CA PHE A 111 12.29 -2.49 8.94
C PHE A 111 12.28 -3.41 7.72
N LYS A 112 11.39 -4.39 7.70
CA LYS A 112 11.29 -5.36 6.60
C LYS A 112 10.86 -4.70 5.29
N ILE A 113 10.01 -3.67 5.36
CA ILE A 113 9.62 -2.88 4.17
C ILE A 113 10.83 -2.13 3.60
N LEU A 114 11.69 -1.60 4.48
CA LEU A 114 12.91 -0.93 4.06
C LEU A 114 13.91 -1.91 3.44
N GLU A 115 14.07 -3.10 4.04
CA GLU A 115 14.90 -4.19 3.46
C GLU A 115 14.37 -4.62 2.09
N ASP A 116 13.06 -4.84 1.95
CA ASP A 116 12.41 -5.20 0.69
C ASP A 116 12.65 -4.15 -0.42
N PHE A 117 12.80 -2.86 -0.06
CA PHE A 117 13.06 -1.78 -1.02
C PHE A 117 14.51 -1.72 -1.49
N TYR A 118 15.47 -2.15 -0.67
CA TYR A 118 16.90 -2.14 -1.01
C TYR A 118 17.40 -3.44 -1.66
N ALA A 119 16.60 -4.51 -1.62
CA ALA A 119 16.89 -5.80 -2.24
C ALA A 119 16.70 -5.77 -3.77
#